data_AF-A0A3M2ALV7-F1
#
_entry.id   AF-A0A3M2ALV7-F1
#
_cell.length_a   1.000
_cell.length_b   1.000
_cell.length_c   1.000
_cell.angle_alpha   90.00
_cell.angle_beta   90.00
_cell.angle_gamma   90.00
#
_symmetry.space_group_name_H-M   'P 1'
#
loop_
_entity.id
_entity.type
_entity.pdbx_description
1 polymer ?
#
loop_
_entity_poly.entity_id
_entity_poly.type
_entity_poly.pdbx_seq_one_letter_code
_entity_poly.pdbx_strand_id
1 'polypeptide(L)'
;MKDRSLATRAAGAVLLAASIRTLFSGIVAEPADLADPVRGAEAVLPDLQHDGWLRLSWLPGLGPERARQVVAARARLSVRLTPERLALLPGVGERTAAEIAAWYRRGGRGPPARPG
;
A
#
# COMPACT_ATOMS: atom_id res chain seq x y z
N MET A 1 23.76 -49.30 -19.47
CA MET A 1 23.91 -48.81 -18.08
C MET A 1 24.03 -47.27 -17.97
N LYS A 2 23.50 -46.48 -18.93
CA LYS A 2 23.72 -45.00 -18.96
C LYS A 2 22.49 -44.18 -18.53
N ASP A 3 21.30 -44.78 -18.49
CA ASP A 3 20.03 -44.05 -18.29
C ASP A 3 19.66 -43.77 -16.82
N ARG A 4 20.16 -44.55 -15.86
CA ARG A 4 19.80 -44.39 -14.44
C ARG A 4 20.36 -43.09 -13.83
N SER A 5 21.50 -42.61 -14.33
CA SER A 5 22.14 -41.39 -13.81
C SER A 5 21.39 -40.10 -14.19
N LEU A 6 20.73 -40.08 -15.35
CA LEU A 6 19.92 -38.95 -15.79
C LEU A 6 18.62 -38.83 -14.98
N ALA A 7 17.97 -39.98 -14.71
CA ALA A 7 16.76 -40.02 -13.90
C ALA A 7 16.99 -39.50 -12.47
N THR A 8 18.10 -39.87 -11.84
CA THR A 8 18.43 -39.42 -10.47
C THR A 8 18.74 -37.91 -10.39
N ARG A 9 19.39 -37.34 -11.42
CA ARG A 9 19.69 -35.91 -11.48
C ARG A 9 18.43 -35.07 -11.75
N ALA A 10 17.55 -35.57 -12.62
CA ALA A 10 16.26 -34.94 -12.89
C ALA A 10 15.36 -34.95 -11.65
N ALA A 11 15.28 -36.09 -10.94
CA ALA A 11 14.52 -36.19 -9.70
C ALA A 11 15.06 -35.24 -8.61
N GLY A 12 16.38 -35.13 -8.47
CA GLY A 12 17.01 -34.20 -7.53
C GLY A 12 16.73 -32.73 -7.87
N ALA A 13 16.75 -32.35 -9.14
CA ALA A 13 16.44 -30.99 -9.58
C ALA A 13 14.96 -30.62 -9.35
N VAL A 14 14.04 -31.55 -9.58
CA VAL A 14 12.60 -31.34 -9.33
C VAL A 14 12.32 -31.19 -7.84
N LEU A 15 12.94 -32.01 -6.99
CA LEU A 15 12.82 -31.89 -5.54
C LEU A 15 13.40 -30.56 -5.04
N LEU A 16 14.57 -30.14 -5.52
CA LEU A 16 15.18 -28.87 -5.13
C LEU A 16 14.30 -27.67 -5.54
N ALA A 17 13.77 -27.67 -6.76
CA ALA A 17 12.88 -26.63 -7.24
C ALA A 17 11.56 -26.58 -6.43
N ALA A 18 11.01 -27.73 -6.07
CA ALA A 18 9.83 -27.81 -5.21
C ALA A 18 10.11 -27.29 -3.79
N SER A 19 11.27 -27.60 -3.21
CA SER A 19 11.66 -27.11 -1.88
C SER A 19 11.84 -25.59 -1.84
N ILE A 20 12.52 -25.01 -2.84
CA ILE A 20 12.70 -23.55 -2.95
C ILE A 20 11.35 -22.85 -3.07
N ARG A 21 10.43 -23.40 -3.86
CA ARG A 21 9.07 -22.85 -4.02
C ARG A 21 8.29 -22.86 -2.71
N THR A 22 8.46 -23.89 -1.88
CA THR A 22 7.74 -24.01 -0.60
C THR A 22 8.31 -23.04 0.46
N LEU A 23 9.63 -22.84 0.46
CA LEU A 23 10.30 -21.85 1.33
C LEU A 23 9.94 -20.40 0.98
N PHE A 24 9.73 -20.08 -0.30
CA PHE A 24 9.35 -18.72 -0.72
C PHE A 24 7.86 -18.40 -0.55
N SER A 25 6.97 -19.40 -0.55
CA SER A 25 5.52 -19.18 -0.40
C SER A 25 5.08 -18.90 1.05
N GLY A 26 5.93 -19.14 2.05
CA GLY A 26 5.61 -18.92 3.47
C GLY A 26 6.00 -17.55 4.05
N ILE A 27 6.73 -16.70 3.31
CA ILE A 27 7.33 -15.44 3.84
C ILE A 27 6.49 -14.20 3.50
N VAL A 28 5.24 -14.37 3.08
CA VAL A 28 4.28 -13.24 3.01
C VAL A 28 3.09 -13.56 3.90
N ALA A 29 3.34 -13.70 5.20
CA ALA A 29 2.36 -13.24 6.15
C ALA A 29 2.37 -11.71 6.01
N GLU A 30 1.47 -11.14 5.22
CA GLU A 30 1.10 -9.73 5.34
C GLU A 30 0.65 -9.55 6.80
N PRO A 31 1.44 -8.91 7.67
CA PRO A 31 0.99 -8.68 9.02
C PRO A 31 -0.12 -7.64 8.90
N ALA A 32 -1.36 -8.10 8.93
CA ALA A 32 -2.56 -7.27 8.86
C ALA A 32 -2.50 -6.09 9.85
N ASP A 33 -1.75 -6.25 10.94
CA ASP A 33 -1.51 -5.24 11.95
C ASP A 33 -0.49 -4.15 11.55
N LEU A 34 0.50 -4.40 10.68
CA LEU A 34 1.36 -3.30 10.16
C LEU A 34 0.60 -2.41 9.16
N ALA A 35 -0.39 -2.98 8.49
CA ALA A 35 -1.31 -2.27 7.62
C ALA A 35 -2.52 -1.70 8.39
N ASP A 36 -2.59 -1.83 9.71
CA ASP A 36 -3.63 -1.15 10.50
C ASP A 36 -3.06 0.20 11.00
N PRO A 37 -3.49 1.35 10.47
CA PRO A 37 -3.02 2.66 10.94
C PRO A 37 -3.53 3.00 12.35
N VAL A 38 -4.49 2.24 12.90
CA VAL A 38 -5.04 2.40 14.24
C VAL A 38 -4.29 1.54 15.28
N ARG A 39 -3.79 0.36 14.88
CA ARG A 39 -3.15 -0.62 15.78
C ARG A 39 -1.67 -0.92 15.48
N GLY A 40 -1.18 -0.53 14.31
CA GLY A 40 0.17 -0.81 13.83
C GLY A 40 1.25 0.08 14.44
N ALA A 41 2.51 -0.26 14.16
CA ALA A 41 3.68 0.54 14.55
C ALA A 41 3.53 1.99 14.06
N GLU A 42 4.08 2.94 14.84
CA GLU A 42 4.01 4.39 14.67
C GLU A 42 3.81 4.80 13.20
N ALA A 43 2.60 5.23 12.85
CA ALA A 43 2.18 5.37 11.46
C ALA A 43 3.07 6.37 10.73
N VAL A 44 4.01 5.86 9.92
CA VAL A 44 4.69 6.65 8.91
C VAL A 44 3.59 7.26 8.04
N LEU A 45 3.50 8.60 8.08
CA LEU A 45 2.52 9.36 7.30
C LEU A 45 2.52 8.85 5.84
N PRO A 46 1.34 8.58 5.25
CA PRO A 46 1.29 8.17 3.86
C PRO A 46 2.01 9.18 2.96
N ASP A 47 2.75 8.69 1.97
CA ASP A 47 3.31 9.53 0.92
C ASP A 47 2.30 9.65 -0.22
N LEU A 48 1.62 10.80 -0.31
CA LEU A 48 0.63 11.08 -1.37
C LEU A 48 1.17 10.84 -2.79
N GLN A 49 2.48 11.05 -2.99
CA GLN A 49 3.10 10.95 -4.30
C GLN A 49 3.37 9.49 -4.70
N HIS A 50 3.70 8.63 -3.75
CA HIS A 50 4.21 7.28 -4.04
C HIS A 50 3.28 6.16 -3.55
N ASP A 51 2.62 6.32 -2.40
CA ASP A 51 1.83 5.26 -1.79
C ASP A 51 0.63 4.83 -2.63
N GLY A 52 0.25 3.56 -2.50
CA GLY A 52 -0.92 2.99 -3.17
C GLY A 52 -2.25 3.45 -2.58
N TRP A 53 -3.33 3.21 -3.34
CA TRP A 53 -4.68 3.66 -2.97
C TRP A 53 -5.15 3.09 -1.63
N LEU A 54 -4.73 1.88 -1.26
CA LEU A 54 -5.13 1.25 0.00
C LEU A 54 -4.65 2.08 1.19
N ARG A 55 -3.38 2.46 1.20
CA ARG A 55 -2.79 3.28 2.27
C ARG A 55 -3.36 4.70 2.28
N LEU A 56 -3.65 5.28 1.10
CA LEU A 56 -4.31 6.58 1.00
C LEU A 56 -5.78 6.54 1.42
N SER A 57 -6.46 5.40 1.33
CA SER A 57 -7.88 5.26 1.71
C SER A 57 -8.13 5.50 3.19
N TRP A 58 -7.09 5.36 4.01
CA TRP A 58 -7.13 5.62 5.44
C TRP A 58 -7.03 7.10 5.80
N LEU A 59 -6.72 7.95 4.82
CA LEU A 59 -6.75 9.40 5.03
C LEU A 59 -8.17 9.87 5.33
N PRO A 60 -8.32 10.85 6.24
CA PRO A 60 -9.62 11.31 6.65
C PRO A 60 -10.44 11.84 5.46
N GLY A 61 -11.61 11.23 5.22
CA GLY A 61 -12.54 11.64 4.17
C GLY A 61 -12.17 11.20 2.74
N LEU A 62 -11.09 10.44 2.54
CA LEU A 62 -10.73 9.94 1.22
C LEU A 62 -11.48 8.63 0.89
N GLY A 63 -11.43 7.63 1.77
CA GLY A 63 -12.03 6.32 1.51
C GLY A 63 -11.45 5.63 0.27
N PRO A 64 -11.85 4.39 -0.04
CA PRO A 64 -11.23 3.58 -1.10
C PRO A 64 -11.45 4.14 -2.51
N GLU A 65 -12.63 4.68 -2.81
CA GLU A 65 -12.93 5.20 -4.15
C GLU A 65 -12.15 6.47 -4.47
N ARG A 66 -12.17 7.48 -3.59
CA ARG A 66 -11.42 8.72 -3.84
C ARG A 66 -9.92 8.46 -3.77
N ALA A 67 -9.45 7.53 -2.94
CA ALA A 67 -8.04 7.16 -2.94
C ALA A 67 -7.57 6.60 -4.29
N ARG A 68 -8.37 5.76 -4.95
CA ARG A 68 -8.07 5.27 -6.31
C ARG A 68 -8.04 6.42 -7.32
N GLN A 69 -8.98 7.36 -7.21
CA GLN A 69 -8.99 8.56 -8.06
C GLN A 69 -7.74 9.42 -7.85
N VAL A 70 -7.28 9.59 -6.61
CA VAL A 70 -6.04 10.31 -6.30
C VAL A 70 -4.82 9.66 -6.96
N VAL A 71 -4.68 8.33 -6.84
CA VAL A 71 -3.58 7.59 -7.49
C VAL A 71 -3.66 7.69 -9.02
N ALA A 72 -4.87 7.63 -9.60
CA ALA A 72 -5.04 7.77 -11.04
C ALA A 72 -4.74 9.20 -11.53
N ALA A 73 -5.09 10.22 -10.75
CA ALA A 73 -4.98 11.61 -11.13
C ALA A 73 -3.59 12.21 -10.86
N ARG A 74 -2.84 11.72 -9.87
CA ARG A 74 -1.49 12.25 -9.55
C ARG A 74 -0.50 12.12 -10.71
N ALA A 75 -0.66 11.10 -11.57
CA ALA A 75 0.18 10.94 -12.76
C ALA A 75 0.00 12.08 -13.78
N ARG A 76 -1.11 12.82 -13.71
CA ARG A 76 -1.41 13.95 -14.59
C ARG A 76 -0.95 15.29 -14.01
N LEU A 77 -0.52 15.30 -12.75
CA LEU A 77 -0.02 16.51 -12.12
C LEU A 77 1.46 16.70 -12.47
N SER A 78 1.80 17.87 -13.00
CA SER A 78 3.18 18.31 -13.22
C SER A 78 3.88 18.74 -11.92
N VAL A 79 3.13 18.76 -10.81
CA VAL A 79 3.57 19.26 -9.51
C VAL A 79 3.52 18.15 -8.47
N ARG A 80 4.40 18.25 -7.47
CA ARG A 80 4.37 17.36 -6.30
C ARG A 80 3.03 17.52 -5.57
N LEU A 81 2.36 16.40 -5.33
CA LEU A 81 1.13 16.35 -4.57
C LEU A 81 1.44 16.51 -3.07
N THR A 82 0.88 17.55 -2.48
CA THR A 82 0.95 17.84 -1.03
C THR A 82 -0.47 17.80 -0.44
N PRO A 83 -0.64 17.66 0.88
CA PRO A 83 -1.97 17.66 1.51
C PRO A 83 -2.83 18.87 1.12
N GLU A 84 -2.22 20.05 1.02
CA GLU A 84 -2.88 21.31 0.64
C GLU A 84 -3.32 21.31 -0.83
N ARG A 85 -2.66 20.54 -1.68
CA ARG A 85 -2.93 20.45 -3.11
C ARG A 85 -3.88 19.31 -3.47
N LEU A 86 -4.33 18.52 -2.49
CA LEU A 86 -5.30 17.45 -2.74
C LEU A 86 -6.62 17.98 -3.33
N ALA A 87 -7.02 19.22 -3.01
CA ALA A 87 -8.20 19.86 -3.57
C ALA A 87 -8.13 20.08 -5.10
N LEU A 88 -6.92 20.04 -5.69
CA LEU A 88 -6.75 20.10 -7.14
C LEU A 88 -7.21 18.81 -7.84
N LEU A 89 -7.38 17.72 -7.09
CA LEU A 89 -7.76 16.43 -7.64
C LEU A 89 -9.28 16.30 -7.70
N PRO A 90 -9.83 15.85 -8.84
CA PRO A 90 -11.25 15.59 -8.97
C PRO A 90 -11.70 14.56 -7.93
N GLY A 91 -12.78 14.84 -7.22
CA GLY A 91 -13.33 13.98 -6.17
C GLY A 91 -12.81 14.27 -4.76
N VAL A 92 -11.85 15.20 -4.59
CA VAL A 92 -11.40 15.67 -3.27
C VAL A 92 -11.78 17.14 -3.11
N GLY A 93 -12.74 17.41 -2.21
CA GLY A 93 -13.18 18.77 -1.93
C GLY A 93 -12.20 19.53 -1.03
N GLU A 94 -12.30 20.86 -1.04
CA GLU A 94 -11.51 21.77 -0.18
C GLU A 94 -11.55 21.39 1.30
N ARG A 95 -12.74 20.99 1.79
CA ARG A 95 -12.91 20.55 3.17
C ARG A 95 -12.08 19.30 3.47
N THR A 96 -12.14 18.30 2.60
CA THR A 96 -11.39 17.05 2.75
C THR A 96 -9.88 17.32 2.69
N ALA A 97 -9.44 18.16 1.76
CA ALA A 97 -8.03 18.57 1.68
C ALA A 97 -7.57 19.30 2.96
N ALA A 98 -8.38 20.21 3.51
CA ALA A 98 -8.07 20.91 4.75
C ALA A 98 -8.01 19.97 5.97
N GLU A 99 -8.94 19.01 6.08
CA GLU A 99 -8.96 17.99 7.13
C GLU A 99 -7.71 17.10 7.06
N ILE A 100 -7.33 16.65 5.86
CA ILE A 100 -6.11 15.87 5.63
C ILE A 100 -4.87 16.70 5.97
N ALA A 101 -4.76 17.94 5.49
CA ALA A 101 -3.63 18.82 5.81
C ALA A 101 -3.49 19.05 7.33
N ALA A 102 -4.60 19.23 8.05
CA ALA A 102 -4.59 19.34 9.51
C ALA A 102 -4.14 18.04 10.18
N TRP A 103 -4.51 16.87 9.64
CA TRP A 103 -4.06 15.57 10.13
C TRP A 103 -2.56 15.34 9.91
N TYR A 104 -2.01 15.72 8.75
CA TYR A 104 -0.56 15.69 8.50
C TYR A 104 0.20 16.60 9.45
N ARG A 105 -0.28 17.83 9.70
CA ARG A 105 0.35 18.77 10.67
C ARG A 105 0.41 18.22 12.09
N ARG A 106 -0.53 17.35 12.47
CA ARG A 106 -0.53 16.67 13.79
C ARG A 106 0.36 15.42 13.83
N GLY A 107 1.03 15.07 12.74
CA GLY A 107 1.84 13.86 12.65
C GLY A 107 1.00 12.58 12.61
N GLY A 108 -0.17 12.63 11.98
CA GLY A 108 -1.03 11.45 11.82
C GLY A 108 -1.90 11.12 13.04
N ARG A 109 -1.87 11.97 14.07
CA ARG A 109 -2.63 11.80 15.31
C ARG A 109 -4.02 12.44 15.25
N GLY A 110 -5.01 11.71 15.77
CA GLY A 110 -6.41 12.14 15.89
C GLY A 110 -7.39 11.11 15.32
N PRO A 111 -8.69 11.23 15.62
CA PRO A 111 -9.67 10.22 15.26
C PRO A 111 -9.74 10.03 13.72
N PRO A 112 -9.74 8.79 13.22
CA PRO A 112 -9.95 8.52 11.80
C PRO A 112 -11.30 9.09 11.38
N ALA A 113 -11.38 9.61 10.15
CA ALA A 113 -12.62 10.24 9.67
C ALA A 113 -13.78 9.24 9.70
N ARG A 114 -14.95 9.76 10.04
CA ARG A 114 -16.20 9.02 9.91
C ARG A 114 -16.39 8.62 8.44
N PRO A 115 -16.83 7.38 8.17
CA PRO A 115 -17.29 7.03 6.83
C PRO A 115 -18.47 7.95 6.49
N GLY A 116 -18.35 8.67 5.38
CA GLY A 116 -19.42 9.43 4.76
C GLY A 116 -19.99 8.67 3.58
#